data_AF-A0A8B9N6P0-F1
#
_entry.id   AF-A0A8B9N6P0-F1
#
_cell.length_a   1.000
_cell.length_b   1.000
_cell.length_c   1.000
_cell.angle_alpha   90.00
_cell.angle_beta   90.00
_cell.angle_gamma   90.00
#
_symmetry.space_group_name_H-M   'P 1'
#
loop_
_entity.id
_entity.type
_entity.pdbx_description
1 polymer ?
#
loop_
_entity_poly.entity_id
_entity_poly.type
_entity_poly.pdbx_seq_one_letter_code
_entity_poly.pdbx_strand_id
1 'polypeptide(L)'
;GSLLGGEGGREWLKSKDVTYICPFTGAIRGTLTVTNYRLYFKSMERVTLGVVEKIGGASSRGENSYGLEIVCKDIRNLRFAHKPEGRTRRSIFENLMKYAFPVSNNLPLFAFEYKEVFPENGWKVYDPTWEYRRQGIPNESWRLTKINERYELCDTYPAILAVPVNIPDEELKRVASFRSRGRIPVLSWIHPESQATITRCSQPMVGVSGKRSKEDEKYLQAIMDSNAQSHKIFIFDARPNRLLHLCWYL
;
A
#
# COMPACT_ATOMS: atom_id res chain seq x y z
N GLY A 1 -8.88 17.69 20.50
CA GLY A 1 -8.11 18.42 19.49
C GLY A 1 -9.06 19.30 18.74
N SER A 2 -8.54 20.34 18.10
CA SER A 2 -9.21 20.96 16.96
C SER A 2 -9.45 19.91 15.89
N LEU A 3 -10.51 20.09 15.11
CA LEU A 3 -10.78 19.26 13.94
C LEU A 3 -9.80 19.61 12.83
N LEU A 4 -9.51 18.63 11.98
CA LEU A 4 -8.67 18.88 10.80
C LEU A 4 -9.42 19.71 9.77
N GLY A 5 -8.67 20.44 8.93
CA GLY A 5 -9.25 21.09 7.76
C GLY A 5 -9.97 20.07 6.87
N GLY A 6 -11.28 20.24 6.67
CA GLY A 6 -12.13 19.29 5.93
C GLY A 6 -12.80 18.21 6.77
N GLU A 7 -12.40 18.06 8.04
CA GLU A 7 -13.10 17.22 9.00
C GLU A 7 -14.37 17.93 9.46
N GLY A 8 -15.51 17.32 9.19
CA GLY A 8 -16.77 17.75 9.77
C GLY A 8 -17.70 18.64 8.94
N GLY A 9 -17.57 18.64 7.61
CA GLY A 9 -18.47 19.40 6.71
C GLY A 9 -19.89 18.83 6.56
N ARG A 10 -20.22 17.67 7.15
CA ARG A 10 -21.56 17.07 7.16
C ARG A 10 -21.79 16.46 8.55
N GLU A 11 -22.87 16.87 9.21
CA GLU A 11 -23.37 16.47 10.54
C GLU A 11 -22.54 15.40 11.29
N TRP A 12 -21.83 15.80 12.36
CA TRP A 12 -21.12 14.83 13.20
C TRP A 12 -22.13 14.10 14.06
N LEU A 13 -22.08 12.77 14.03
CA LEU A 13 -22.88 12.01 14.97
C LEU A 13 -22.16 11.94 16.31
N LYS A 14 -22.79 12.54 17.32
CA LYS A 14 -22.36 12.49 18.72
C LYS A 14 -23.36 11.67 19.51
N SER A 15 -22.91 10.60 20.15
CA SER A 15 -23.67 9.88 21.16
C SER A 15 -23.09 10.17 22.53
N LYS A 16 -23.90 10.78 23.40
CA LYS A 16 -23.60 10.90 24.83
C LYS A 16 -23.86 9.58 25.54
N ASP A 17 -23.35 9.45 26.76
CA ASP A 17 -23.58 8.32 27.68
C ASP A 17 -23.25 6.94 27.09
N VAL A 18 -22.22 6.87 26.24
CA VAL A 18 -21.66 5.62 25.72
C VAL A 18 -20.59 5.13 26.68
N THR A 19 -20.58 3.83 26.98
CA THR A 19 -19.57 3.22 27.85
C THR A 19 -18.51 2.54 26.99
N TYR A 20 -17.28 3.04 27.00
CA TYR A 20 -16.13 2.30 26.48
C TYR A 20 -15.70 1.23 27.49
N ILE A 21 -15.59 -0.02 27.06
CA ILE A 21 -15.13 -1.13 27.89
C ILE A 21 -13.63 -1.28 27.62
N CYS A 22 -12.81 -0.59 28.42
CA CYS A 22 -11.36 -0.71 28.34
C CYS A 22 -10.92 -2.05 28.93
N PRO A 23 -10.16 -2.88 28.18
CA PRO A 23 -9.63 -4.14 28.71
C PRO A 23 -8.70 -3.98 29.91
N PHE A 24 -8.13 -2.78 30.13
CA PHE A 24 -7.13 -2.51 31.15
C PHE A 24 -7.67 -1.76 32.37
N THR A 25 -8.55 -0.78 32.14
CA THR A 25 -9.05 0.12 33.19
C THR A 25 -10.54 -0.05 33.48
N GLY A 26 -11.22 -0.95 32.77
CA GLY A 26 -12.64 -1.24 32.96
C GLY A 26 -13.57 -0.30 32.20
N ALA A 27 -14.82 -0.20 32.68
CA ALA A 27 -15.89 0.51 32.00
C ALA A 27 -15.81 2.03 32.26
N ILE A 28 -15.74 2.81 31.19
CA ILE A 28 -15.62 4.27 31.24
C ILE A 28 -16.75 4.90 30.43
N ARG A 29 -17.58 5.74 31.06
CA ARG A 29 -18.70 6.43 30.39
C ARG A 29 -18.25 7.76 29.80
N GLY A 30 -18.65 8.05 28.56
CA GLY A 30 -18.26 9.27 27.86
C GLY A 30 -19.11 9.57 26.63
N THR A 31 -18.55 10.41 25.76
CA THR A 31 -19.17 10.77 24.47
C THR A 31 -18.39 10.12 23.34
N LEU A 32 -19.10 9.38 22.49
CA LEU A 32 -18.59 8.82 21.25
C LEU A 32 -18.97 9.74 20.08
N THR A 33 -17.99 10.12 19.27
CA THR A 33 -18.16 10.99 18.10
C THR A 33 -17.61 10.27 16.87
N VAL A 34 -18.41 10.22 15.81
CA VAL A 34 -18.00 9.72 14.49
C VAL A 34 -17.86 10.91 13.54
N THR A 35 -16.72 11.03 12.87
CA THR A 35 -16.52 11.98 11.76
C THR A 35 -16.29 11.22 10.45
N ASN A 36 -16.13 11.96 9.36
CA ASN A 36 -15.69 11.43 8.06
C ASN A 36 -14.23 10.95 8.04
N TYR A 37 -13.49 11.11 9.13
CA TYR A 37 -12.07 10.74 9.25
C TYR A 37 -11.77 9.81 10.42
N ARG A 38 -12.36 10.07 11.59
CA ARG A 38 -12.01 9.37 12.83
C ARG A 38 -13.23 8.98 13.64
N LEU A 39 -13.04 7.95 14.45
CA LEU A 39 -13.86 7.67 15.61
C LEU A 39 -13.15 8.25 16.84
N TYR A 40 -13.86 9.03 17.64
CA TYR A 40 -13.31 9.73 18.79
C TYR A 40 -14.15 9.45 20.03
N PHE A 41 -13.53 8.91 21.06
CA PHE A 41 -14.16 8.73 22.37
C PHE A 41 -13.50 9.66 23.38
N LYS A 42 -14.32 10.42 24.11
CA LYS A 42 -13.86 11.32 25.16
C LYS A 42 -14.59 11.02 26.47
N SER A 43 -13.81 10.65 27.48
CA SER A 43 -14.25 10.54 28.87
C SER A 43 -13.08 10.90 29.77
N MET A 44 -13.01 12.16 30.24
CA MET A 44 -11.87 12.82 30.93
C MET A 44 -10.46 12.62 30.31
N GLU A 45 -10.07 11.41 29.93
CA GLU A 45 -9.02 10.98 29.01
C GLU A 45 -9.47 10.94 27.53
N ARG A 46 -8.49 11.01 26.63
CA ARG A 46 -8.70 11.09 25.17
C ARG A 46 -8.21 9.80 24.51
N VAL A 47 -9.08 9.08 23.81
CA VAL A 47 -8.68 7.93 22.99
C VAL A 47 -8.97 8.23 21.53
N THR A 48 -7.91 8.31 20.71
CA THR A 48 -8.01 8.36 19.24
C THR A 48 -8.03 6.94 18.71
N LEU A 49 -9.06 6.60 17.96
CA LEU A 49 -9.34 5.22 17.58
C LEU A 49 -8.76 4.95 16.18
N GLY A 50 -8.20 3.76 16.02
CA GLY A 50 -7.43 3.33 14.87
C GLY A 50 -8.25 2.98 13.63
N VAL A 51 -7.54 2.48 12.62
CA VAL A 51 -8.09 2.11 11.31
C VAL A 51 -9.06 0.95 11.46
N VAL A 52 -10.35 1.20 11.26
CA VAL A 52 -11.40 0.19 11.36
C VAL A 52 -11.22 -0.89 10.29
N GLU A 53 -11.27 -2.16 10.71
CA GLU A 53 -11.26 -3.33 9.84
C GLU A 53 -12.67 -3.93 9.74
N LYS A 54 -13.32 -4.15 10.89
CA LYS A 54 -14.64 -4.77 10.97
C LYS A 54 -15.46 -4.18 12.11
N ILE A 55 -16.76 -4.06 11.91
CA ILE A 55 -17.71 -3.59 12.91
C ILE A 55 -18.72 -4.72 13.17
N GLY A 56 -18.83 -5.15 14.42
CA GLY A 56 -19.76 -6.19 14.87
C GLY A 56 -20.70 -5.68 15.94
N GLY A 57 -21.80 -6.41 16.13
CA GLY A 57 -22.63 -6.27 17.32
C GLY A 57 -22.02 -7.07 18.46
N ALA A 58 -21.88 -6.46 19.63
CA ALA A 58 -21.57 -7.19 20.85
C ALA A 58 -22.89 -7.49 21.58
N SER A 59 -23.15 -8.76 21.85
CA SER A 59 -24.15 -9.23 22.81
C SER A 59 -23.46 -10.08 23.88
N SER A 60 -23.45 -9.60 25.12
CA SER A 60 -23.07 -10.43 26.28
C SER A 60 -24.24 -10.59 27.25
N ARG A 61 -24.17 -11.53 28.19
CA ARG A 61 -25.14 -11.61 29.29
C ARG A 61 -24.67 -10.66 30.41
N GLY A 62 -25.54 -9.76 30.92
CA GLY A 62 -25.23 -8.85 32.04
C GLY A 62 -25.24 -7.35 31.69
N GLU A 63 -24.63 -6.52 32.56
CA GLU A 63 -24.46 -5.08 32.35
C GLU A 63 -23.56 -4.78 31.12
N ASN A 64 -23.81 -3.68 30.42
CA ASN A 64 -23.05 -3.27 29.22
C ASN A 64 -23.07 -4.31 28.07
N SER A 65 -24.15 -5.10 28.02
CA SER A 65 -24.37 -6.20 27.07
C SER A 65 -24.75 -5.75 25.67
N TYR A 66 -25.34 -4.58 25.52
CA TYR A 66 -25.82 -4.06 24.24
C TYR A 66 -24.83 -3.06 23.67
N GLY A 67 -24.10 -3.42 22.61
CA GLY A 67 -23.02 -2.56 22.13
C GLY A 67 -22.49 -2.85 20.73
N LEU A 68 -21.38 -2.19 20.43
CA LEU A 68 -20.60 -2.34 19.22
C LEU A 68 -19.20 -2.84 19.58
N GLU A 69 -18.67 -3.71 18.75
CA GLU A 69 -17.27 -4.12 18.78
C GLU A 69 -16.63 -3.76 17.45
N ILE A 70 -15.47 -3.12 17.52
CA ILE A 70 -14.74 -2.61 16.37
C ILE A 70 -13.36 -3.25 16.37
N VAL A 71 -13.11 -4.09 15.38
CA VAL A 71 -11.79 -4.68 15.14
C VAL A 71 -11.00 -3.69 14.31
N CYS A 72 -9.80 -3.35 14.76
CA CYS A 72 -8.93 -2.37 14.13
C CYS A 72 -7.67 -3.04 13.57
N LYS A 73 -7.15 -2.48 12.47
CA LYS A 73 -5.92 -2.95 11.81
C LYS A 73 -4.64 -2.69 12.62
N ASP A 74 -4.73 -1.95 13.71
CA ASP A 74 -3.63 -1.66 14.63
C ASP A 74 -3.57 -2.61 15.83
N ILE A 75 -4.10 -3.84 15.65
CA ILE A 75 -4.04 -4.93 16.64
C ILE A 75 -4.83 -4.58 17.91
N ARG A 76 -5.94 -3.86 17.76
CA ARG A 76 -6.82 -3.47 18.88
C ARG A 76 -8.29 -3.78 18.56
N ASN A 77 -9.02 -4.20 19.59
CA ASN A 77 -10.48 -4.31 19.55
C ASN A 77 -11.08 -3.28 20.50
N LEU A 78 -12.03 -2.49 20.00
CA LEU A 78 -12.69 -1.43 20.76
C LEU A 78 -14.13 -1.81 20.99
N ARG A 79 -14.55 -1.83 22.26
CA ARG A 79 -15.90 -2.22 22.63
C ARG A 79 -16.65 -1.06 23.29
N PHE A 80 -17.81 -0.72 22.74
CA PHE A 80 -18.67 0.36 23.22
C PHE A 80 -20.04 -0.20 23.58
N ALA A 81 -20.47 -0.03 24.83
CA ALA A 81 -21.82 -0.34 25.26
C ALA A 81 -22.72 0.90 25.19
N HIS A 82 -23.95 0.68 24.75
CA HIS A 82 -25.01 1.65 24.60
C HIS A 82 -26.20 1.26 25.50
N LYS A 83 -26.95 2.25 25.98
CA LYS A 83 -28.23 1.99 26.63
C LYS A 83 -29.31 1.66 25.58
N PRO A 84 -30.09 0.58 25.73
CA PRO A 84 -31.16 0.25 24.79
C PRO A 84 -32.19 1.39 24.62
N GLU A 85 -32.51 2.11 25.71
CA GLU A 85 -33.51 3.19 25.67
C GLU A 85 -33.05 4.39 24.82
N GLY A 86 -31.74 4.62 24.74
CA GLY A 86 -31.16 5.80 24.07
C GLY A 86 -31.19 5.73 22.55
N ARG A 87 -31.48 4.57 21.94
CA ARG A 87 -31.52 4.34 20.47
C ARG A 87 -30.28 4.80 19.68
N THR A 88 -29.16 5.11 20.34
CA THR A 88 -27.97 5.68 19.67
C THR A 88 -27.10 4.64 18.97
N ARG A 89 -27.16 3.37 19.37
CA ARG A 89 -26.34 2.29 18.79
C ARG A 89 -26.54 2.15 17.28
N ARG A 90 -27.80 2.14 16.82
CA ARG A 90 -28.13 1.98 15.39
C ARG A 90 -27.55 3.13 14.57
N SER A 91 -27.79 4.36 15.00
CA SER A 91 -27.27 5.55 14.32
C SER A 91 -25.74 5.57 14.26
N ILE A 92 -25.05 5.22 15.36
CA ILE A 92 -23.58 5.12 15.39
C ILE A 92 -23.08 4.02 14.46
N PHE A 93 -23.71 2.84 14.49
CA PHE A 93 -23.35 1.73 13.62
C PHE A 93 -23.48 2.10 12.14
N GLU A 94 -24.62 2.69 11.75
CA GLU A 94 -24.88 3.10 10.36
C GLU A 94 -23.86 4.15 9.89
N ASN A 95 -23.56 5.16 10.72
CA ASN A 95 -22.57 6.18 10.38
C ASN A 95 -21.15 5.62 10.35
N LEU A 96 -20.81 4.71 11.25
CA LEU A 96 -19.50 4.07 11.26
C LEU A 96 -19.33 3.17 10.02
N MET A 97 -20.34 2.37 9.66
CA MET A 97 -20.34 1.58 8.43
C MET A 97 -20.22 2.46 7.18
N LYS A 98 -20.86 3.63 7.18
CA LYS A 98 -20.81 4.60 6.08
C LYS A 98 -19.42 5.23 5.92
N TYR A 99 -18.85 5.78 7.00
CA TYR A 99 -17.62 6.58 6.93
C TYR A 99 -16.32 5.78 7.13
N ALA A 100 -16.37 4.61 7.77
CA ALA A 100 -15.21 3.71 7.85
C ALA A 100 -14.94 2.98 6.53
N PHE A 101 -15.98 2.79 5.71
CA PHE A 101 -15.90 2.11 4.41
C PHE A 101 -16.41 3.01 3.28
N PRO A 102 -15.80 4.19 3.05
CA PRO A 102 -16.34 5.19 2.13
C PRO A 102 -16.43 4.65 0.69
N VAL A 103 -15.43 3.89 0.23
CA VAL A 103 -15.43 3.28 -1.12
C VAL A 103 -16.62 2.33 -1.31
N SER A 104 -16.92 1.49 -0.31
CA SER A 104 -18.08 0.57 -0.34
C SER A 104 -19.43 1.30 -0.31
N ASN A 105 -19.45 2.57 0.09
CA ASN A 105 -20.65 3.40 0.19
C ASN A 105 -20.69 4.53 -0.86
N ASN A 106 -19.87 4.46 -1.91
CA ASN A 106 -19.76 5.50 -2.95
C ASN A 106 -19.48 6.91 -2.39
N LEU A 107 -18.68 7.00 -1.33
CA LEU A 107 -18.19 8.24 -0.73
C LEU A 107 -16.70 8.45 -1.04
N PRO A 108 -16.23 9.70 -1.13
CA PRO A 108 -14.81 9.99 -1.27
C PRO A 108 -14.03 9.54 -0.02
N LEU A 109 -12.79 9.11 -0.22
CA LEU A 109 -11.83 8.96 0.88
C LEU A 109 -11.54 10.33 1.50
N PHE A 110 -11.31 10.37 2.82
CA PHE A 110 -11.00 11.63 3.52
C PHE A 110 -9.79 12.37 2.93
N ALA A 111 -8.83 11.66 2.31
CA ALA A 111 -7.70 12.27 1.62
C ALA A 111 -8.10 13.32 0.55
N PHE A 112 -9.28 13.19 -0.06
CA PHE A 112 -9.81 14.17 -1.03
C PHE A 112 -10.61 15.30 -0.38
N GLU A 113 -11.01 15.15 0.88
CA GLU A 113 -11.73 16.17 1.64
C GLU A 113 -10.81 16.99 2.55
N TYR A 114 -9.62 16.48 2.87
CA TYR A 114 -8.63 17.11 3.73
C TYR A 114 -8.04 18.37 3.09
N LYS A 115 -8.00 19.48 3.86
CA LYS A 115 -7.65 20.83 3.38
C LYS A 115 -6.53 21.52 4.14
N GLU A 116 -5.84 20.82 5.05
CA GLU A 116 -4.71 21.46 5.71
C GLU A 116 -3.58 21.69 4.72
N VAL A 117 -2.88 22.81 4.93
CA VAL A 117 -1.76 23.24 4.10
C VAL A 117 -0.51 23.16 4.94
N PHE A 118 0.50 22.51 4.40
CA PHE A 118 1.83 22.43 4.99
C PHE A 118 2.80 23.32 4.20
N PRO A 119 3.87 23.85 4.84
CA PRO A 119 4.88 24.64 4.14
C PRO A 119 5.54 23.87 2.99
N GLU A 120 5.75 22.57 3.19
CA GLU A 120 6.39 21.68 2.21
C GLU A 120 5.37 20.87 1.42
N ASN A 121 5.61 20.74 0.12
CA ASN A 121 4.78 19.90 -0.75
C ASN A 121 5.40 18.49 -0.88
N GLY A 122 4.87 17.54 -0.11
CA GLY A 122 5.32 16.14 -0.10
C GLY A 122 5.30 15.45 -1.46
N TRP A 123 4.46 15.89 -2.41
CA TRP A 123 4.40 15.33 -3.76
C TRP A 123 5.64 15.64 -4.62
N LYS A 124 6.44 16.63 -4.22
CA LYS A 124 7.67 17.03 -4.93
C LYS A 124 8.94 16.41 -4.37
N VAL A 125 8.83 15.60 -3.31
CA VAL A 125 10.00 15.00 -2.63
C VAL A 125 10.72 14.00 -3.53
N TYR A 126 9.98 13.24 -4.32
CA TYR A 126 10.55 12.20 -5.19
C TYR A 126 10.46 12.60 -6.65
N ASP A 127 11.61 12.71 -7.31
CA ASP A 127 11.74 12.81 -8.76
C ASP A 127 12.56 11.61 -9.27
N PRO A 128 11.98 10.73 -10.11
CA PRO A 128 12.66 9.53 -10.61
C PRO A 128 13.97 9.86 -11.35
N THR A 129 13.99 10.95 -12.12
CA THR A 129 15.16 11.34 -12.91
C THR A 129 16.28 11.81 -12.01
N TRP A 130 15.97 12.57 -10.96
CA TRP A 130 16.96 12.99 -9.98
C TRP A 130 17.50 11.82 -9.17
N GLU A 131 16.66 10.85 -8.79
CA GLU A 131 17.14 9.65 -8.10
C GLU A 131 18.08 8.82 -8.97
N TYR A 132 17.76 8.64 -10.26
CA TYR A 132 18.67 7.96 -11.19
C TYR A 132 19.98 8.75 -11.37
N ARG A 133 19.92 10.08 -11.51
CA ARG A 133 21.13 10.92 -11.60
C ARG A 133 22.00 10.81 -10.36
N ARG A 134 21.41 10.76 -9.17
CA ARG A 134 22.13 10.56 -7.90
C ARG A 134 22.92 9.24 -7.91
N GLN A 135 22.43 8.23 -8.60
CA GLN A 135 23.10 6.94 -8.81
C GLN A 135 24.06 6.92 -10.01
N GLY A 136 24.22 8.03 -10.74
CA GLY A 136 25.06 8.10 -11.94
C GLY A 136 24.40 7.55 -13.21
N ILE A 137 23.07 7.50 -13.27
CA ILE A 137 22.29 6.99 -14.43
C ILE A 137 21.57 8.16 -15.14
N PRO A 138 21.53 8.21 -16.48
CA PRO A 138 22.10 7.25 -17.43
C PRO A 138 23.64 7.30 -17.51
N ASN A 139 24.24 6.20 -17.95
CA ASN A 139 25.68 6.07 -18.21
C ASN A 139 25.94 5.17 -19.43
N GLU A 140 27.18 4.74 -19.62
CA GLU A 140 27.59 3.89 -20.75
C GLU A 140 26.96 2.49 -20.76
N SER A 141 26.42 2.01 -19.62
CA SER A 141 25.83 0.67 -19.51
C SER A 141 24.32 0.69 -19.35
N TRP A 142 23.75 1.78 -18.82
CA TRP A 142 22.33 1.91 -18.49
C TRP A 142 21.71 3.16 -19.08
N ARG A 143 20.57 3.00 -19.75
CA ARG A 143 19.77 4.09 -20.33
C ARG A 143 18.42 4.22 -19.63
N LEU A 144 17.87 5.43 -19.65
CA LEU A 144 16.48 5.67 -19.28
C LEU A 144 15.59 5.51 -20.52
N THR A 145 14.62 4.60 -20.46
CA THR A 145 13.60 4.44 -21.49
C THR A 145 12.30 5.15 -21.11
N LYS A 146 11.61 5.66 -22.12
CA LYS A 146 10.26 6.24 -22.04
C LYS A 146 9.18 5.31 -22.59
N ILE A 147 9.52 4.06 -22.92
CA ILE A 147 8.56 3.08 -23.45
C ILE A 147 7.32 2.89 -22.55
N ASN A 148 7.46 3.12 -21.24
CA ASN A 148 6.38 3.00 -20.27
C ASN A 148 5.79 4.35 -19.83
N GLU A 149 6.07 5.46 -20.52
CA GLU A 149 5.57 6.79 -20.16
C GLU A 149 4.04 6.85 -20.09
N ARG A 150 3.38 6.03 -20.92
CA ARG A 150 1.93 5.86 -20.97
C ARG A 150 1.44 4.57 -20.31
N TYR A 151 2.30 3.87 -19.56
CA TYR A 151 1.97 2.64 -18.87
C TYR A 151 1.57 1.46 -19.80
N GLU A 152 1.95 1.53 -21.09
CA GLU A 152 1.60 0.55 -22.11
C GLU A 152 2.45 -0.73 -22.04
N LEU A 153 3.69 -0.65 -21.53
CA LEU A 153 4.55 -1.81 -21.35
C LEU A 153 4.16 -2.59 -20.09
N CYS A 154 3.96 -1.88 -18.98
CA CYS A 154 3.55 -2.43 -17.70
C CYS A 154 2.83 -1.36 -16.87
N ASP A 155 1.53 -1.58 -16.66
CA ASP A 155 0.61 -0.69 -15.95
C ASP A 155 0.88 -0.53 -14.45
N THR A 156 1.64 -1.46 -13.87
CA THR A 156 2.00 -1.48 -12.45
C THR A 156 3.46 -1.09 -12.19
N TYR A 157 4.16 -0.58 -13.21
CA TYR A 157 5.51 -0.04 -13.14
C TYR A 157 5.51 1.49 -13.30
N PRO A 158 6.59 2.19 -12.89
CA PRO A 158 6.70 3.62 -13.09
C PRO A 158 6.85 3.99 -14.58
N ALA A 159 6.61 5.26 -14.89
CA ALA A 159 6.68 5.80 -16.25
C ALA A 159 8.09 5.75 -16.87
N ILE A 160 9.12 5.94 -16.04
CA ILE A 160 10.53 5.95 -16.43
C ILE A 160 11.19 4.67 -15.90
N LEU A 161 11.88 3.94 -16.78
CA LEU A 161 12.59 2.71 -16.43
C LEU A 161 14.06 2.82 -16.84
N ALA A 162 14.95 2.35 -15.98
CA ALA A 162 16.37 2.19 -16.29
C ALA A 162 16.65 0.74 -16.74
N VAL A 163 17.20 0.60 -17.94
CA VAL A 163 17.43 -0.67 -18.66
C VAL A 163 18.83 -0.68 -19.29
N PRO A 164 19.41 -1.84 -19.64
CA PRO A 164 20.71 -1.89 -20.30
C PRO A 164 20.71 -1.11 -21.63
N VAL A 165 21.81 -0.39 -21.91
CA VAL A 165 21.93 0.52 -23.08
C VAL A 165 21.76 -0.20 -24.41
N ASN A 166 22.21 -1.45 -24.49
CA ASN A 166 22.26 -2.28 -25.69
C ASN A 166 20.95 -3.02 -25.98
N ILE A 167 19.92 -2.87 -25.13
CA ILE A 167 18.60 -3.45 -25.36
C ILE A 167 17.67 -2.37 -25.91
N PRO A 168 17.16 -2.48 -27.15
CA PRO A 168 16.20 -1.55 -27.72
C PRO A 168 14.78 -1.77 -27.15
N ASP A 169 13.94 -0.74 -27.25
CA ASP A 169 12.58 -0.75 -26.70
C ASP A 169 11.69 -1.89 -27.28
N GLU A 170 11.86 -2.26 -28.54
CA GLU A 170 11.12 -3.39 -29.15
C GLU A 170 11.48 -4.74 -28.51
N GLU A 171 12.72 -4.92 -28.03
CA GLU A 171 13.09 -6.12 -27.29
C GLU A 171 12.46 -6.12 -25.89
N LEU A 172 12.33 -4.95 -25.25
CA LEU A 172 11.65 -4.83 -23.94
C LEU A 172 10.20 -5.33 -24.01
N LYS A 173 9.48 -5.08 -25.10
CA LYS A 173 8.12 -5.59 -25.32
C LYS A 173 8.08 -7.12 -25.33
N ARG A 174 9.09 -7.76 -25.92
CA ARG A 174 9.20 -9.23 -25.97
C ARG A 174 9.54 -9.79 -24.59
N VAL A 175 10.48 -9.19 -23.87
CA VAL A 175 10.79 -9.55 -22.47
C VAL A 175 9.55 -9.41 -21.59
N ALA A 176 8.77 -8.33 -21.76
CA ALA A 176 7.54 -8.08 -21.01
C ALA A 176 6.50 -9.20 -21.23
N SER A 177 6.38 -9.74 -22.45
CA SER A 177 5.47 -10.85 -22.72
C SER A 177 5.83 -12.15 -21.97
N PHE A 178 7.10 -12.32 -21.58
CA PHE A 178 7.57 -13.49 -20.83
C PHE A 178 7.61 -13.26 -19.32
N ARG A 179 7.41 -12.03 -18.84
CA ARG A 179 7.41 -11.68 -17.42
C ARG A 179 5.98 -11.47 -16.93
N SER A 180 5.62 -12.09 -15.81
CA SER A 180 4.26 -11.97 -15.28
C SER A 180 3.83 -10.50 -15.10
N ARG A 181 2.71 -10.13 -15.72
CA ARG A 181 2.18 -8.75 -15.76
C ARG A 181 3.12 -7.72 -16.43
N GLY A 182 4.03 -8.15 -17.31
CA GLY A 182 4.94 -7.25 -18.01
C GLY A 182 6.05 -6.65 -17.14
N ARG A 183 6.23 -7.15 -15.90
CA ARG A 183 7.19 -6.59 -14.92
C ARG A 183 8.61 -7.08 -15.21
N ILE A 184 9.20 -6.53 -16.27
CA ILE A 184 10.57 -6.84 -16.72
C ILE A 184 11.62 -6.49 -15.66
N PRO A 185 12.85 -7.07 -15.74
CA PRO A 185 13.93 -6.65 -14.86
C PRO A 185 14.34 -5.20 -15.15
N VAL A 186 14.23 -4.34 -14.14
CA VAL A 186 14.61 -2.92 -14.22
C VAL A 186 15.53 -2.55 -13.08
N LEU A 187 16.43 -1.61 -13.32
CA LEU A 187 17.41 -1.15 -12.33
C LEU A 187 16.69 -0.50 -11.14
N SER A 188 17.03 -0.96 -9.94
CA SER A 188 16.63 -0.35 -8.67
C SER A 188 17.80 0.37 -8.00
N TRP A 189 19.00 -0.20 -8.11
CA TRP A 189 20.20 0.37 -7.52
C TRP A 189 21.46 -0.06 -8.28
N ILE A 190 22.46 0.80 -8.35
CA ILE A 190 23.80 0.51 -8.88
C ILE A 190 24.88 0.94 -7.88
N HIS A 191 25.91 0.09 -7.71
CA HIS A 191 27.06 0.39 -6.86
C HIS A 191 27.96 1.43 -7.54
N PRO A 192 28.36 2.52 -6.85
CA PRO A 192 29.09 3.64 -7.46
C PRO A 192 30.46 3.24 -8.03
N GLU A 193 31.16 2.29 -7.41
CA GLU A 193 32.49 1.85 -7.87
C GLU A 193 32.44 0.59 -8.73
N SER A 194 31.99 -0.55 -8.18
CA SER A 194 31.99 -1.85 -8.89
C SER A 194 30.98 -1.97 -10.04
N GLN A 195 30.05 -1.02 -10.19
CA GLN A 195 28.94 -1.08 -11.15
C GLN A 195 28.01 -2.30 -10.98
N ALA A 196 28.11 -3.03 -9.87
CA ALA A 196 27.18 -4.11 -9.56
C ALA A 196 25.77 -3.56 -9.35
N THR A 197 24.76 -4.21 -9.94
CA THR A 197 23.38 -3.71 -9.93
C THR A 197 22.41 -4.61 -9.19
N ILE A 198 21.41 -4.00 -8.57
CA ILE A 198 20.20 -4.67 -8.09
C ILE A 198 19.08 -4.34 -9.09
N THR A 199 18.59 -5.37 -9.77
CA THR A 199 17.41 -5.30 -10.64
C THR A 199 16.23 -6.03 -10.03
N ARG A 200 15.00 -5.55 -10.25
CA ARG A 200 13.77 -6.18 -9.77
C ARG A 200 12.84 -6.54 -10.92
N CYS A 201 12.14 -7.66 -10.81
CA CYS A 201 11.21 -8.18 -11.81
C CYS A 201 10.12 -9.05 -11.17
N SER A 202 9.15 -9.47 -11.97
CA SER A 202 8.30 -10.62 -11.65
C SER A 202 8.93 -11.94 -12.06
N GLN A 203 8.32 -13.04 -11.61
CA GLN A 203 8.61 -14.39 -12.11
C GLN A 203 8.48 -14.47 -13.65
N PRO A 204 9.32 -15.30 -14.31
CA PRO A 204 9.17 -15.63 -15.73
C PRO A 204 7.99 -16.59 -15.96
N MET A 205 7.41 -16.55 -17.16
CA MET A 205 6.25 -17.33 -17.57
C MET A 205 6.66 -18.68 -18.20
N VAL A 206 7.53 -19.42 -17.51
CA VAL A 206 8.07 -20.73 -17.93
C VAL A 206 6.96 -21.78 -18.04
N GLY A 207 6.12 -21.87 -17.00
CA GLY A 207 5.02 -22.83 -16.91
C GLY A 207 5.51 -24.28 -16.88
N VAL A 208 4.56 -25.22 -16.88
CA VAL A 208 4.85 -26.67 -16.78
C VAL A 208 5.60 -27.20 -18.01
N SER A 209 5.45 -26.56 -19.17
CA SER A 209 6.10 -26.95 -20.43
C SER A 209 7.55 -26.47 -20.57
N GLY A 210 8.12 -25.80 -19.55
CA GLY A 210 9.52 -25.38 -19.59
C GLY A 210 9.81 -24.32 -20.66
N LYS A 211 8.86 -23.41 -20.93
CA LYS A 211 9.05 -22.37 -21.95
C LYS A 211 10.23 -21.48 -21.60
N ARG A 212 10.95 -21.06 -22.64
CA ARG A 212 12.09 -20.15 -22.57
C ARG A 212 11.86 -18.94 -23.46
N SER A 213 12.51 -17.83 -23.15
CA SER A 213 12.50 -16.62 -23.97
C SER A 213 13.93 -16.22 -24.28
N LYS A 214 14.28 -16.26 -25.57
CA LYS A 214 15.61 -15.84 -26.05
C LYS A 214 15.87 -14.37 -25.69
N GLU A 215 14.85 -13.54 -25.78
CA GLU A 215 14.92 -12.13 -25.44
C GLU A 215 15.11 -11.91 -23.93
N ASP A 216 14.42 -12.64 -23.05
CA ASP A 216 14.63 -12.54 -21.59
C ASP A 216 16.02 -13.04 -21.18
N GLU A 217 16.50 -14.13 -21.77
CA GLU A 217 17.85 -14.66 -21.53
C GLU A 217 18.93 -13.68 -22.00
N LYS A 218 18.78 -13.13 -23.22
CA LYS A 218 19.65 -12.06 -23.73
C LYS A 218 19.60 -10.84 -22.82
N TYR A 219 18.44 -10.49 -22.29
CA TYR A 219 18.27 -9.36 -21.39
C TYR A 219 19.02 -9.54 -20.07
N LEU A 220 18.94 -10.73 -19.47
CA LEU A 220 19.72 -11.07 -18.28
C LEU A 220 21.23 -11.10 -18.58
N GLN A 221 21.63 -11.56 -19.76
CA GLN A 221 23.02 -11.49 -20.21
C GLN A 221 23.49 -10.03 -20.31
N ALA A 222 22.69 -9.14 -20.90
CA ALA A 222 23.01 -7.72 -20.99
C ALA A 222 23.17 -7.04 -19.61
N ILE A 223 22.39 -7.47 -18.60
CA ILE A 223 22.58 -7.02 -17.21
C ILE A 223 23.92 -7.49 -16.66
N MET A 224 24.29 -8.76 -16.91
CA MET A 224 25.58 -9.30 -16.50
C MET A 224 26.74 -8.55 -17.17
N ASP A 225 26.66 -8.33 -18.49
CA ASP A 225 27.68 -7.65 -19.29
C ASP A 225 27.83 -6.17 -18.91
N SER A 226 26.81 -5.57 -18.27
CA SER A 226 26.88 -4.22 -17.71
C SER A 226 27.80 -4.12 -16.48
N ASN A 227 28.27 -5.24 -15.94
CA ASN A 227 29.25 -5.29 -14.86
C ASN A 227 30.55 -5.96 -15.36
N ALA A 228 31.55 -5.14 -15.69
CA ALA A 228 32.85 -5.61 -16.19
C ALA A 228 33.64 -6.48 -15.19
N GLN A 229 33.29 -6.47 -13.90
CA GLN A 229 34.03 -7.17 -12.84
C GLN A 229 33.51 -8.58 -12.55
N SER A 230 32.38 -9.00 -13.14
CA SER A 230 31.77 -10.30 -12.84
C SER A 230 31.27 -11.01 -14.09
N HIS A 231 31.54 -12.32 -14.17
CA HIS A 231 30.97 -13.24 -15.17
C HIS A 231 29.78 -14.05 -14.63
N LYS A 232 29.19 -13.62 -13.50
CA LYS A 232 28.06 -14.28 -12.87
C LYS A 232 26.99 -13.27 -12.46
N ILE A 233 25.74 -13.66 -12.64
CA ILE A 233 24.57 -12.97 -12.12
C ILE A 233 23.90 -13.86 -11.07
N PHE A 234 23.38 -13.24 -10.01
CA PHE A 234 22.62 -13.93 -8.98
C PHE A 234 21.15 -13.57 -9.10
N ILE A 235 20.29 -14.60 -9.11
CA ILE A 235 18.83 -14.43 -9.11
C ILE A 235 18.32 -14.87 -7.75
N PHE A 236 17.80 -13.91 -6.98
CA PHE A 236 17.20 -14.15 -5.68
C PHE A 236 15.67 -14.23 -5.82
N ASP A 237 15.13 -15.46 -5.87
CA ASP A 237 13.69 -15.66 -5.76
C ASP A 237 13.29 -15.65 -4.28
N ALA A 238 12.46 -14.69 -3.89
CA ALA A 238 12.05 -14.51 -2.49
C ALA A 238 11.09 -15.61 -1.99
N ARG A 239 10.62 -16.52 -2.87
CA ARG A 239 9.72 -17.61 -2.50
C ARG A 239 10.48 -18.82 -1.95
N PRO A 240 9.88 -19.59 -1.03
CA PRO A 240 10.41 -20.90 -0.65
C PRO A 240 10.51 -21.87 -1.83
N ASN A 241 11.51 -22.77 -1.81
CA ASN A 241 11.79 -23.73 -2.90
C ASN A 241 10.58 -24.54 -3.37
N ARG A 242 9.66 -24.90 -2.48
CA ARG A 242 8.44 -25.68 -2.84
C ARG A 242 7.53 -24.95 -3.83
N LEU A 243 7.63 -23.62 -3.93
CA LEU A 243 6.86 -22.79 -4.86
C LEU A 243 7.64 -22.46 -6.15
N LEU A 244 8.89 -22.95 -6.29
CA LEU A 244 9.75 -22.65 -7.45
C LEU A 244 9.56 -23.60 -8.63
N HIS A 245 8.97 -24.78 -8.42
CA HIS A 245 8.80 -25.84 -9.45
C HIS A 245 8.01 -25.43 -10.71
N LEU A 246 7.50 -24.20 -10.77
CA LEU A 246 6.77 -23.63 -11.89
C LEU A 246 7.53 -22.52 -12.64
N CYS A 247 8.70 -22.09 -12.17
CA CYS A 247 9.31 -20.84 -12.63
C CYS A 247 10.79 -20.88 -13.06
N TRP A 248 11.58 -21.88 -12.71
CA TRP A 248 13.02 -21.84 -13.02
C TRP A 248 13.57 -23.21 -13.42
N TYR A 249 13.77 -23.39 -14.73
CA TYR A 249 14.74 -24.31 -15.31
C TYR A 249 15.58 -23.46 -16.28
N LEU A 250 16.64 -22.84 -15.77
CA LEU A 250 17.74 -22.29 -16.57
C LEU A 250 18.97 -23.15 -16.31
#